data_AF-A0A960BY09-F1
#
_entry.id   AF-A0A960BY09-F1
#
_cell.length_a   1.000
_cell.length_b   1.000
_cell.length_c   1.000
_cell.angle_alpha   90.00
_cell.angle_beta   90.00
_cell.angle_gamma   90.00
#
_symmetry.space_group_name_H-M   'P 1'
#
loop_
_entity.id
_entity.type
_entity.pdbx_description
1 polymer ?
#
loop_
_entity_poly.entity_id
_entity_poly.type
_entity_poly.pdbx_seq_one_letter_code
_entity_poly.pdbx_strand_id
1 'polypeptide(L)' 'MRSPLLVAAGVLVGLAGLLSTLQGFGAVTGSPMTGTTTWSILGPIILLIGVVVAVMGWRGRKS' A
#
# COMPACT_ATOMS: atom_id res chain seq x y z
N MET A 1 -17.66 13.78 4.02
CA MET A 1 -17.92 12.72 5.04
C MET A 1 -16.60 12.01 5.32
N ARG A 2 -16.14 11.96 6.58
CA ARG A 2 -14.93 11.18 6.93
C ARG A 2 -15.37 9.73 7.02
N SER A 3 -14.98 8.91 6.05
CA SER A 3 -15.29 7.48 6.08
C SER A 3 -14.10 6.77 6.73
N PRO A 4 -14.11 6.54 8.06
CA PRO A 4 -12.97 5.92 8.75
C PRO A 4 -12.61 4.56 8.14
N LEU A 5 -13.60 3.85 7.60
CA LEU A 5 -13.42 2.59 6.87
C LEU A 5 -12.55 2.73 5.61
N LEU A 6 -12.76 3.78 4.80
CA LEU A 6 -11.94 4.02 3.59
C LEU A 6 -10.51 4.41 3.95
N VAL A 7 -10.35 5.20 5.02
CA VAL A 7 -9.03 5.55 5.55
C VAL A 7 -8.30 4.31 6.06
N ALA A 8 -8.96 3.48 6.88
CA ALA A 8 -8.39 2.24 7.40
C ALA A 8 -8.03 1.26 6.29
N ALA A 9 -8.90 1.09 5.29
CA ALA A 9 -8.62 0.24 4.13
C ALA A 9 -7.41 0.75 3.33
N GLY A 10 -7.34 2.06 3.06
CA GLY A 10 -6.19 2.65 2.37
C GLY A 10 -4.88 2.50 3.14
N VAL A 11 -4.92 2.65 4.47
CA VAL A 11 -3.74 2.44 5.34
C VAL A 11 -3.30 0.97 5.31
N LEU A 12 -4.23 0.01 5.44
CA LEU A 12 -3.90 -1.42 5.36
C LEU A 12 -3.27 -1.80 4.02
N VAL A 13 -3.86 -1.32 2.92
CA VAL A 13 -3.33 -1.54 1.56
C VAL A 13 -1.96 -0.88 1.41
N GLY A 14 -1.77 0.33 1.93
CA GLY A 14 -0.50 1.04 1.90
C GLY A 14 0.60 0.28 2.65
N LEU A 15 0.30 -0.22 3.86
CA LEU A 15 1.23 -1.03 4.64
C LEU A 15 1.56 -2.36 3.95
N ALA A 16 0.57 -3.02 3.35
CA ALA A 16 0.81 -4.23 2.56
C ALA A 16 1.71 -3.95 1.35
N GLY A 17 1.50 -2.83 0.66
CA GLY A 17 2.35 -2.37 -0.44
C GLY A 17 3.78 -2.04 0.01
N LEU A 18 3.95 -1.41 1.18
CA LEU A 18 5.26 -1.13 1.76
C LEU A 18 6.02 -2.42 2.08
N LEU A 19 5.37 -3.36 2.77
CA LEU A 19 5.95 -4.67 3.08
C LEU A 19 6.32 -5.44 1.82
N SER A 20 5.47 -5.38 0.80
CA SER A 20 5.70 -6.00 -0.49
C SER A 20 6.87 -5.37 -1.25
N THR A 21 7.01 -4.04 -1.17
CA THR A 21 8.16 -3.29 -1.70
C THR A 21 9.45 -3.73 -1.03
N LEU A 22 9.46 -3.74 0.31
CA LEU A 22 10.63 -4.15 1.10
C LEU A 22 11.01 -5.61 0.85
N GLN A 23 10.03 -6.50 0.63
CA GLN A 23 10.28 -7.87 0.18
C GLN A 23 10.88 -7.91 -1.23
N GLY A 24 10.34 -7.16 -2.19
CA GLY A 24 10.88 -7.07 -3.54
C GLY A 24 12.35 -6.63 -3.57
N PHE A 25 12.70 -5.61 -2.79
CA PHE A 25 14.07 -5.12 -2.65
C PHE A 25 15.00 -6.03 -1.85
N GLY A 26 14.49 -7.11 -1.26
CA GLY A 26 15.29 -8.05 -0.47
C GLY A 26 15.60 -7.59 0.96
N ALA A 27 14.97 -6.51 1.43
CA ALA A 27 15.11 -6.03 2.81
C ALA A 27 14.34 -6.90 3.82
N VAL A 28 13.31 -7.62 3.35
CA VAL A 28 12.56 -8.59 4.15
C VAL A 28 12.73 -9.98 3.53
N THR A 29 13.49 -10.84 4.21
CA THR A 29 13.81 -12.20 3.80
C THR A 29 12.95 -13.23 4.54
N GLY A 30 12.53 -14.29 3.87
CA GLY A 30 11.71 -15.37 4.47
C GLY A 30 10.49 -15.78 3.64
N SER A 31 10.27 -15.16 2.48
CA SER A 31 9.20 -15.48 1.53
C SER A 31 9.76 -15.73 0.13
N PRO A 32 9.13 -16.60 -0.70
CA PRO A 32 9.48 -16.74 -2.12
C PRO A 32 9.32 -15.44 -2.95
N MET A 33 8.74 -14.39 -2.37
CA MET A 33 8.60 -13.06 -2.97
C MET A 33 9.88 -12.21 -2.88
N THR A 34 10.87 -12.63 -2.10
CA THR A 34 12.08 -11.86 -1.80
C THR A 34 13.01 -11.77 -3.01
N GLY A 35 13.42 -10.56 -3.40
CA GLY A 35 14.46 -10.36 -4.43
C GLY A 35 14.01 -10.56 -5.88
N THR A 36 12.71 -10.45 -6.17
CA THR A 36 12.17 -10.56 -7.54
C THR A 36 11.72 -9.20 -8.07
N THR A 37 12.05 -8.91 -9.34
CA THR A 37 11.67 -7.67 -10.04
C THR A 37 10.16 -7.41 -10.03
N THR A 38 9.35 -8.47 -10.03
CA THR A 38 7.90 -8.40 -9.94
C THR A 38 7.42 -7.63 -8.71
N TRP A 39 7.92 -7.99 -7.51
CA TRP A 39 7.47 -7.36 -6.26
C TRP A 39 8.13 -6.01 -5.99
N SER A 40 9.34 -5.77 -6.52
CA SER A 40 9.98 -4.44 -6.49
C SER A 40 9.21 -3.39 -7.30
N ILE A 41 8.46 -3.81 -8.33
CA ILE A 41 7.62 -2.92 -9.14
C ILE A 41 6.19 -2.85 -8.60
N LEU A 42 5.60 -4.00 -8.25
CA LEU A 42 4.21 -4.04 -7.75
C LEU A 42 4.07 -3.43 -6.35
N GLY A 43 5.05 -3.61 -5.46
CA GLY A 43 5.00 -3.06 -4.11
C GLY A 43 4.77 -1.54 -4.08
N PRO A 44 5.58 -0.74 -4.79
CA PRO A 44 5.40 0.71 -4.90
C PRO A 44 4.05 1.11 -5.49
N ILE A 45 3.54 0.35 -6.47
CA ILE A 45 2.23 0.60 -7.07
C ILE A 45 1.12 0.40 -6.04
N ILE A 46 1.15 -0.70 -5.30
CA ILE A 46 0.18 -1.01 -4.25
C ILE A 46 0.25 0.03 -3.12
N LEU A 47 1.46 0.44 -2.73
CA LEU A 47 1.69 1.51 -1.76
C LEU A 47 0.98 2.80 -2.20
N LEU A 48 1.22 3.24 -3.43
CA LEU A 48 0.61 4.46 -3.99
C LEU A 48 -0.91 4.37 -4.02
N ILE A 49 -1.48 3.23 -4.43
CA ILE A 49 -2.93 3.01 -4.43
C ILE A 49 -3.49 3.12 -3.02
N GLY A 50 -2.85 2.48 -2.03
CA GLY A 50 -3.26 2.57 -0.63
C GLY A 50 -3.24 4.00 -0.09
N VAL A 51 -2.19 4.75 -0.40
CA VAL A 51 -2.09 6.18 -0.05
C VAL A 51 -3.19 7.00 -0.70
N VAL A 52 -3.45 6.81 -2.00
CA VAL A 52 -4.52 7.53 -2.71
C VAL A 52 -5.88 7.24 -2.08
N VAL A 53 -6.19 5.98 -1.79
CA VAL A 53 -7.45 5.58 -1.14
C VAL A 53 -7.57 6.19 0.25
N ALA A 54 -6.51 6.17 1.07
CA ALA A 54 -6.51 6.78 2.39
C ALA A 54 -6.74 8.30 2.31
N VAL A 55 -6.08 8.97 1.37
CA VAL A 55 -6.22 10.41 1.12
C VAL A 55 -7.63 10.74 0.61
N MET A 56 -8.22 9.93 -0.26
CA MET A 56 -9.59 10.14 -0.74
C MET A 56 -10.62 9.94 0.38
N GLY A 57 -10.44 8.92 1.23
CA GLY A 57 -11.28 8.67 2.41
C GLY A 57 -11.20 9.80 3.45
N TRP A 58 -10.03 10.44 3.57
CA TRP A 58 -9.82 11.60 4.43
C TRP A 58 -10.35 12.90 3.81
N ARG A 59 -10.09 13.15 2.52
CA ARG A 59 -10.53 14.36 1.80
C ARG A 59 -12.02 14.41 1.51
N GLY A 60 -12.77 13.37 1.89
CA GLY A 60 -14.23 13.24 1.85
C GLY A 60 -14.96 14.49 1.37
N ARG A 61 -15.29 14.49 0.07
CA ARG A 61 -16.03 15.55 -0.64
C ARG A 61 -17.08 16.20 0.26
N LYS A 62 -16.96 17.52 0.41
CA LYS A 62 -18.05 18.44 0.72
C LYS A 62 -18.93 18.41 -0.54
N SER A 63 -19.95 17.55 -0.57
CA SER A 63 -21.05 17.68 -1.51
C SER A 63 -22.35 17.57 -0.75
#